data_AF-A0A9D4N4G1-F1
#
_entry.id   AF-A0A9D4N4G1-F1
#
_cell.length_a   1.000
_cell.length_b   1.000
_cell.length_c   1.000
_cell.angle_alpha   90.00
_cell.angle_beta   90.00
_cell.angle_gamma   90.00
#
_symmetry.space_group_name_H-M   'P 1'
#
loop_
_entity.id
_entity.type
_entity.pdbx_description
1 polymer ?
#
loop_
_entity_poly.entity_id
_entity_poly.type
_entity_poly.pdbx_seq_one_letter_code
_entity_poly.pdbx_strand_id
1 'polypeptide(L)' 'MKPCSDIFQATQPNGATDSSALACNFEAQDLCGYVNMQGSDDFDWIRNHGQTTSVGTGPFADHTLGTVTGRGMK' A
#
# COMPACT_ATOMS: atom_id res chain seq x y z
N MET A 1 0.40 -3.46 -11.11
CA MET A 1 -0.56 -4.16 -10.23
C MET A 1 -0.47 -5.65 -10.51
N LYS A 2 0.39 -6.37 -9.78
CA LYS A 2 0.20 -7.82 -9.67
C LYS A 2 -0.99 -8.03 -8.73
N PRO A 3 -1.94 -8.90 -9.06
CA PRO A 3 -3.01 -9.24 -8.12
C PRO A 3 -2.39 -9.76 -6.82
N CYS A 4 -3.04 -9.45 -5.70
CA CYS A 4 -2.57 -9.78 -4.35
C CYS A 4 -2.57 -11.30 -4.05
N SER A 5 -2.76 -12.17 -5.05
CA SER A 5 -2.80 -13.62 -4.87
C SER A 5 -1.43 -14.28 -4.72
N ASP A 6 -0.35 -13.62 -5.13
CA ASP A 6 0.91 -14.33 -5.40
C ASP A 6 2.03 -14.11 -4.37
N ILE A 7 1.81 -13.32 -3.29
CA ILE A 7 2.90 -12.99 -2.35
C ILE A 7 2.60 -13.20 -0.86
N PHE A 8 1.34 -13.22 -0.40
CA PHE A 8 1.04 -13.62 0.98
C PHE A 8 -0.26 -14.41 1.06
N GLN A 9 -0.16 -15.73 1.18
CA GLN A 9 -1.25 -16.50 1.79
C GLN A 9 -1.30 -16.10 3.26
N ALA A 10 -2.25 -15.24 3.64
CA ALA A 10 -2.61 -15.05 5.03
C ALA A 10 -3.31 -16.34 5.50
N THR A 11 -2.53 -17.34 5.89
CA THR A 11 -3.08 -18.60 6.40
C THR A 11 -3.54 -18.37 7.84
N GLN A 12 -4.81 -18.02 8.00
CA GLN A 12 -5.51 -18.19 9.29
C GLN A 12 -5.76 -19.69 9.51
N PRO A 13 -5.73 -20.20 10.77
CA PRO A 13 -5.93 -21.63 11.07
C PRO A 13 -7.31 -22.19 10.68
N ASN A 14 -8.21 -21.36 10.16
CA ASN A 14 -9.57 -21.71 9.71
C ASN A 14 -9.78 -21.58 8.20
N GLY A 15 -8.77 -21.21 7.40
CA GLY A 15 -8.90 -21.12 5.94
C GLY A 15 -9.84 -20.01 5.43
N ALA A 16 -10.27 -19.07 6.28
CA ALA A 16 -11.05 -17.91 5.86
C ALA A 16 -10.11 -16.81 5.37
N THR A 17 -10.27 -16.41 4.10
CA THR A 17 -9.59 -15.26 3.51
C THR A 17 -10.17 -13.98 4.08
N ASP A 18 -9.65 -13.52 5.21
CA ASP A 18 -10.05 -12.26 5.80
C ASP A 18 -9.54 -11.11 4.90
N SER A 19 -10.44 -10.59 4.08
CA SER A 19 -10.19 -9.46 3.19
C SER A 19 -9.80 -8.20 3.98
N SER A 20 -10.07 -8.18 5.28
CA SER A 20 -9.67 -7.10 6.20
C SER A 20 -8.15 -7.03 6.38
N ALA A 21 -7.43 -8.16 6.26
CA ALA A 21 -5.97 -8.18 6.33
C ALA A 21 -5.29 -7.59 5.08
N LEU A 22 -6.02 -7.53 3.96
CA LEU A 22 -5.57 -6.91 2.71
C LEU A 22 -6.05 -5.46 2.57
N ALA A 23 -6.94 -5.00 3.45
CA ALA A 23 -7.49 -3.65 3.44
C ALA A 23 -6.57 -2.69 4.24
N CYS A 24 -5.42 -2.35 3.65
CA CYS A 24 -4.54 -1.32 4.21
C CYS A 24 -4.77 0.03 3.51
N ASN A 25 -5.15 1.05 4.28
CA ASN A 25 -5.29 2.42 3.77
C ASN A 25 -4.05 3.29 4.01
N PHE A 26 -2.99 2.74 4.64
CA PHE A 26 -1.71 3.42 4.89
C PHE A 26 -1.78 4.72 5.71
N GLU A 27 -2.92 4.96 6.37
CA GLU A 27 -3.10 6.11 7.25
C GLU A 27 -2.45 5.88 8.63
N ALA A 28 -2.42 4.63 9.11
CA ALA A 28 -1.70 4.31 10.34
C ALA A 28 -0.17 4.42 10.17
N GLN A 29 0.60 4.36 11.26
CA GLN A 29 2.06 4.36 11.17
C GLN A 29 2.62 3.03 10.67
N ASP A 30 1.92 1.94 10.97
CA ASP A 30 2.26 0.63 10.44
C ASP A 30 1.79 0.48 8.99
N LEU A 31 2.47 -0.40 8.26
CA LEU A 31 2.17 -0.71 6.86
C LEU A 31 1.21 -1.89 6.74
N CYS A 32 0.41 -2.22 7.77
CA CYS A 32 -0.48 -3.39 7.79
C CYS A 32 0.21 -4.72 7.39
N GLY A 33 1.49 -4.87 7.72
CA GLY A 33 2.29 -6.05 7.35
C GLY A 33 2.93 -6.02 5.96
N TYR A 34 2.69 -4.98 5.14
CA TYR A 34 3.43 -4.78 3.89
C TYR A 34 4.90 -4.45 4.17
N VAL A 35 5.79 -5.09 3.41
CA VAL A 35 7.25 -4.93 3.51
C VAL A 35 7.84 -4.82 2.10
N ASN A 36 8.92 -4.05 1.95
CA ASN A 36 9.70 -4.04 0.70
C ASN A 36 10.47 -5.35 0.57
N MET A 37 10.21 -6.10 -0.51
CA MET A 37 10.90 -7.36 -0.79
C MET A 37 12.22 -7.08 -1.49
N GLN A 38 13.33 -7.31 -0.79
CA GLN A 38 14.66 -7.11 -1.35
C GLN A 38 14.93 -8.05 -2.54
N GLY A 39 15.39 -7.47 -3.65
CA GLY A 39 15.86 -8.20 -4.84
C GLY A 39 14.75 -8.74 -5.75
N SER A 40 13.48 -8.44 -5.48
CA SER A 40 12.36 -8.79 -6.38
C SER A 40 12.08 -7.71 -7.42
N ASP A 41 12.44 -6.47 -7.14
CA ASP A 41 12.37 -5.31 -8.00
C ASP A 41 13.54 -4.36 -7.72
N ASP A 42 13.68 -3.35 -8.57
CA ASP A 42 14.72 -2.31 -8.46
C ASP A 42 14.23 -1.08 -7.67
N PHE A 43 13.04 -1.14 -7.07
CA PHE A 43 12.38 0.03 -6.48
C PHE A 43 11.69 -0.31 -5.16
N ASP A 44 12.09 0.40 -4.11
CA ASP A 44 11.39 0.35 -2.83
C ASP A 44 10.15 1.25 -2.85
N TRP A 45 9.02 0.69 -2.42
CA TRP A 45 7.79 1.45 -2.21
C TRP A 45 7.96 2.34 -0.97
N ILE A 46 7.55 3.59 -1.12
CA ILE A 46 7.58 4.55 -0.02
C ILE A 46 6.17 5.04 0.30
N ARG A 47 5.88 5.17 1.59
CA ARG A 47 4.61 5.73 2.04
C ARG A 47 4.69 7.26 1.98
N ASN A 48 3.80 7.89 1.23
CA ASN A 48 3.82 9.33 1.00
C ASN A 48 2.41 9.90 0.86
N HIS A 49 2.26 11.23 0.85
CA HIS A 49 1.01 11.94 0.62
C HIS A 49 1.18 13.03 -0.44
N GLY A 50 0.09 13.37 -1.11
CA GLY A 50 0.03 14.46 -2.08
C GLY A 50 0.92 14.30 -3.32
N GLN A 51 1.10 15.42 -4.03
CA GLN A 51 1.88 15.46 -5.26
C GLN A 51 3.38 15.22 -5.02
N THR A 52 4.08 14.77 -6.06
CA THR A 52 5.54 14.73 -6.00
C THR A 52 6.14 16.13 -6.20
N THR A 53 7.43 16.28 -5.94
CA THR A 53 8.15 17.53 -6.20
C THR A 53 8.19 17.93 -7.68
N SER A 54 7.99 16.96 -8.59
CA SER A 54 7.88 17.25 -10.02
C SER A 54 6.45 17.62 -10.40
N VAL A 55 6.33 18.67 -11.20
CA VAL A 55 5.04 19.25 -11.60
C VAL A 55 4.19 18.21 -12.33
N GLY A 56 2.91 18.10 -11.93
CA GLY A 56 1.93 17.26 -12.62
C GLY A 56 2.08 15.75 -12.37
N THR A 57 2.87 15.34 -11.38
CA THR A 57 3.03 13.92 -11.04
C THR A 57 2.59 13.63 -9.60
N GLY A 58 2.17 12.39 -9.38
CA GLY A 58 1.60 11.94 -8.10
C GLY A 58 0.14 12.36 -7.93
N PRO A 59 -0.58 11.71 -7.00
CA PRO A 59 -1.99 12.00 -6.77
C PRO A 59 -2.16 13.37 -6.11
N PHE A 60 -3.13 14.15 -6.57
CA PHE A 60 -3.50 15.40 -5.90
C PHE A 60 -4.08 15.13 -4.51
N ALA A 61 -4.91 14.10 -4.40
CA ALA A 61 -5.51 13.63 -3.16
C ALA A 61 -5.42 12.11 -3.09
N ASP A 62 -5.18 11.59 -1.89
CA ASP A 62 -5.24 10.15 -1.63
C ASP A 62 -6.63 9.60 -1.96
N HIS A 63 -6.68 8.39 -2.49
CA HIS A 63 -7.92 7.76 -2.93
C HIS A 63 -8.80 7.27 -1.76
N THR A 64 -8.19 6.93 -0.62
CA THR A 64 -8.92 6.42 0.54
C THR A 64 -9.67 7.54 1.24
N LEU A 65 -8.99 8.66 1.50
CA LEU A 65 -9.57 9.79 2.22
C LEU A 65 -10.08 10.91 1.33
N GLY A 66 -9.70 10.94 0.05
CA GLY A 66 -10.01 12.06 -0.85
C GLY A 66 -9.31 13.36 -0.45
N THR A 67 -8.23 13.29 0.34
CA THR A 67 -7.51 14.47 0.85
C THR A 67 -6.05 14.49 0.41
N VAL A 68 -5.48 15.69 0.29
CA VAL A 68 -4.05 15.88 -0.03
C VAL A 68 -3.12 15.38 1.07
N THR A 69 -3.64 15.20 2.29
CA THR A 69 -2.92 14.76 3.49
C THR A 69 -2.99 13.25 3.73
N GLY A 70 -3.91 12.55 3.05
CA GLY A 70 -4.00 11.09 3.10
C GLY A 70 -2.77 10.45 2.49
N ARG A 71 -2.41 9.28 2.99
CA ARG A 71 -1.16 8.59 2.67
C ARG A 71 -1.44 7.32 1.88
N GLY A 72 -0.61 7.10 0.87
CA GLY A 72 -0.61 5.88 0.07
C GLY A 72 0.80 5.41 -0.24
N MET A 73 0.90 4.21 -0.82
CA MET A 73 2.15 3.71 -1.36
C MET A 73 2.44 4.35 -2.71
N LYS A 74 3.71 4.69 -2.93
CA LYS A 74 4.21 5.36 -4.12
C LYS A 74 5.48 4.70 -4.62
#